data_AF-A0A842Q8A1-F1
#
_entry.id   AF-A0A842Q8A1-F1
#
_cell.length_a   1.000
_cell.length_b   1.000
_cell.length_c   1.000
_cell.angle_alpha   90.00
_cell.angle_beta   90.00
_cell.angle_gamma   90.00
#
_symmetry.space_group_name_H-M   'P 1'
#
loop_
_entity.id
_entity.type
_entity.pdbx_description
1 polymer ?
#
loop_
_entity_poly.entity_id
_entity_poly.type
_entity_poly.pdbx_seq_one_letter_code
_entity_poly.pdbx_strand_id
1 'polypeptide(L)'
;MKELNEQEHTFLGKLKEMANYDENKSIKKIDIVEAMGMKGYSNEVIDQIVQTLISEGLVKPGNREDEVKITYEWKHKKSKS
;
A
#
# COMPACT_ATOMS: atom_id res chain seq x y z
N MET A 1 16.26 -6.22 -2.25
CA MET A 1 14.93 -5.93 -1.65
C MET A 1 15.19 -5.37 -0.29
N LYS A 2 14.68 -4.18 -0.01
CA LYS A 2 14.68 -3.65 1.34
C LYS A 2 13.64 -4.46 2.15
N GLU A 3 13.98 -4.84 3.36
CA GLU A 3 12.99 -5.44 4.26
C GLU A 3 11.96 -4.36 4.64
N LEU A 4 10.68 -4.64 4.39
CA LEU A 4 9.61 -3.72 4.75
C LEU A 4 9.48 -3.68 6.27
N ASN A 5 9.27 -2.48 6.82
CA ASN A 5 8.99 -2.35 8.24
C ASN A 5 7.53 -2.75 8.58
N GLU A 6 7.21 -2.84 9.87
CA GLU A 6 5.88 -3.24 10.35
C GLU A 6 4.75 -2.32 9.83
N GLN A 7 5.03 -1.03 9.69
CA GLN A 7 4.06 -0.03 9.23
C GLN A 7 3.76 -0.21 7.74
N GLU A 8 4.79 -0.41 6.92
CA GLU A 8 4.70 -0.70 5.49
C GLU A 8 3.96 -2.02 5.24
N HIS A 9 4.26 -3.05 6.03
CA HIS A 9 3.54 -4.33 6.00
C HIS A 9 2.06 -4.18 6.35
N THR A 10 1.76 -3.45 7.42
CA THR A 10 0.39 -3.21 7.88
C THR A 10 -0.40 -2.39 6.86
N PHE A 11 0.20 -1.33 6.32
CA PHE A 11 -0.40 -0.48 5.29
C PHE A 11 -0.73 -1.29 4.03
N LEU A 12 0.26 -2.06 3.54
CA LEU A 12 0.06 -2.91 2.36
C LEU A 12 -0.99 -4.00 2.60
N GLY A 13 -1.01 -4.60 3.78
CA GLY A 13 -2.02 -5.57 4.18
C GLY A 13 -3.42 -4.95 4.13
N LYS A 14 -3.58 -3.77 4.74
CA LYS A 14 -4.87 -3.09 4.79
C LYS A 14 -5.36 -2.62 3.43
N LEU A 15 -4.46 -2.07 2.61
CA LEU A 15 -4.74 -1.72 1.22
C LEU A 15 -5.27 -2.93 0.44
N LYS A 16 -4.67 -4.12 0.60
CA LYS A 16 -5.13 -5.34 -0.09
C LYS A 16 -6.52 -5.78 0.35
N GLU A 17 -6.81 -5.73 1.65
CA GLU A 17 -8.14 -6.03 2.18
C GLU A 17 -9.19 -5.08 1.58
N MET A 18 -8.91 -3.77 1.59
CA MET A 18 -9.82 -2.75 1.05
C MET A 18 -9.97 -2.84 -0.46
N ALA A 19 -8.88 -3.14 -1.17
CA ALA A 19 -8.87 -3.38 -2.61
C ALA A 19 -9.56 -4.71 -2.98
N ASN A 20 -9.80 -5.61 -2.02
CA ASN A 20 -10.26 -6.99 -2.26
C ASN A 20 -9.42 -7.71 -3.34
N TYR A 21 -8.10 -7.46 -3.33
CA TYR A 21 -7.17 -7.98 -4.35
C TYR A 21 -7.48 -7.59 -5.80
N ASP A 22 -8.28 -6.53 -6.03
CA ASP A 22 -8.55 -5.95 -7.35
C ASP A 22 -7.55 -4.83 -7.66
N GLU A 23 -6.74 -5.01 -8.71
CA GLU A 23 -5.73 -4.04 -9.15
C GLU A 23 -6.30 -2.78 -9.81
N ASN A 24 -7.57 -2.80 -10.21
CA ASN A 24 -8.27 -1.64 -10.76
C ASN A 24 -8.80 -0.74 -9.65
N LYS A 25 -8.95 -1.27 -8.44
CA LYS A 25 -9.52 -0.56 -7.30
C LYS A 25 -8.51 0.39 -6.68
N SER A 26 -8.80 1.68 -6.85
CA SER A 26 -8.04 2.79 -6.28
C SER A 26 -8.57 3.11 -4.90
N ILE A 27 -7.70 3.23 -3.91
CA ILE A 27 -8.07 3.52 -2.52
C ILE A 27 -7.32 4.77 -2.06
N LYS A 28 -7.99 5.67 -1.32
CA LYS A 28 -7.34 6.84 -0.75
C LYS A 28 -6.34 6.43 0.32
N LYS A 29 -5.19 7.08 0.31
CA LYS A 29 -4.11 6.84 1.28
C LYS A 29 -4.59 7.05 2.72
N ILE A 30 -5.41 8.07 2.96
CA ILE A 30 -5.93 8.40 4.29
C ILE A 30 -6.88 7.32 4.83
N ASP A 31 -7.80 6.81 3.99
CA ASP A 31 -8.77 5.78 4.39
C ASP A 31 -8.06 4.49 4.85
N ILE A 32 -6.92 4.15 4.23
CA ILE A 32 -6.11 2.99 4.61
C ILE A 32 -5.55 3.17 6.02
N VAL A 33 -4.98 4.34 6.30
CA VAL A 33 -4.37 4.66 7.59
C VAL A 33 -5.41 4.77 8.70
N GLU A 34 -6.58 5.36 8.39
CA GLU A 34 -7.72 5.34 9.30
C GLU A 34 -8.16 3.92 9.62
N ALA A 35 -8.21 3.04 8.61
CA ALA A 35 -8.56 1.64 8.77
C ALA A 35 -7.49 0.82 9.50
N MET A 36 -6.23 1.27 9.53
CA MET A 36 -5.18 0.72 10.40
C MET A 36 -5.39 1.08 11.88
N GLY A 37 -6.37 1.95 12.21
CA GLY A 37 -6.57 2.46 13.57
C GLY A 37 -5.51 3.48 14.00
N MET A 38 -4.68 3.93 13.06
CA MET A 38 -3.56 4.83 13.32
C MET A 38 -3.99 6.29 13.18
N LYS A 39 -4.75 6.78 14.16
CA LYS A 39 -5.08 8.21 14.26
C LYS A 39 -3.79 9.02 14.51
N GLY A 40 -3.36 9.82 13.54
CA GLY A 40 -2.29 10.81 13.73
C GLY A 40 -1.05 10.66 12.83
N TYR A 41 -1.08 9.82 11.80
CA TYR A 41 -0.02 9.87 10.78
C TYR A 41 -0.09 11.17 10.00
N SER A 42 1.02 11.90 9.96
CA SER A 42 1.19 13.03 9.05
C SER A 42 1.20 12.54 7.60
N ASN A 43 0.66 13.34 6.67
CA ASN A 43 0.68 13.04 5.24
C ASN A 43 2.08 12.68 4.73
N GLU A 44 3.12 13.31 5.27
CA GLU A 44 4.53 13.00 4.94
C GLU A 44 4.89 11.54 5.21
N VAL A 45 4.47 10.98 6.36
CA VAL A 45 4.78 9.58 6.71
C VAL A 45 4.02 8.63 5.79
N ILE A 46 2.77 8.97 5.46
CA ILE A 46 1.94 8.22 4.53
C ILE A 46 2.61 8.18 3.15
N ASP A 47 3.07 9.33 2.66
CA ASP A 47 3.76 9.42 1.38
C ASP A 47 5.10 8.66 1.39
N GLN A 48 5.86 8.68 2.48
CA GLN A 48 7.08 7.87 2.62
C GLN A 48 6.78 6.37 2.53
N ILE A 49 5.75 5.89 3.23
CA ILE A 49 5.32 4.48 3.16
C ILE A 49 4.94 4.13 1.72
N VAL A 50 4.11 4.95 1.08
CA VAL A 50 3.67 4.73 -0.30
C VAL A 50 4.86 4.72 -1.26
N GLN A 51 5.81 5.65 -1.12
CA GLN A 51 7.01 5.69 -1.95
C GLN A 51 7.88 4.45 -1.79
N THR A 52 8.10 3.95 -0.57
CA THR A 52 8.81 2.68 -0.36
C THR A 52 8.09 1.53 -1.08
N LEU A 53 6.77 1.44 -0.92
CA LEU A 53 5.98 0.38 -1.53
C LEU A 53 5.95 0.45 -3.06
N ILE A 54 5.98 1.67 -3.64
CA ILE A 54 6.13 1.88 -5.08
C ILE A 54 7.52 1.42 -5.54
N SER A 55 8.57 1.80 -4.82
CA SER A 55 9.95 1.42 -5.13
C SER A 55 10.17 -0.11 -5.09
N GLU A 56 9.46 -0.81 -4.21
CA GLU A 56 9.49 -2.28 -4.12
C GLU A 56 8.56 -2.97 -5.16
N GLY A 57 7.83 -2.18 -5.96
CA GLY A 57 6.91 -2.66 -7.00
C GLY A 57 5.65 -3.33 -6.43
N LEU A 58 5.24 -2.98 -5.22
CA LEU A 58 4.09 -3.60 -4.51
C LEU A 58 2.80 -2.81 -4.70
N VAL A 59 2.93 -1.51 -4.93
CA VAL A 59 1.81 -0.59 -5.20
C VAL A 59 2.18 0.35 -6.35
N LYS A 60 1.16 0.98 -6.93
CA LYS A 60 1.30 2.00 -7.97
C LYS A 60 0.39 3.19 -7.64
N PRO A 61 0.67 4.39 -8.19
CA PRO A 61 -0.23 5.53 -8.05
C PRO A 61 -1.67 5.19 -8.46
N GLY A 62 -2.63 5.76 -7.72
CA GLY A 62 -4.05 5.58 -7.98
C GLY A 62 -4.58 6.41 -9.15
N ASN A 63 -5.91 6.55 -9.23
CA ASN A 63 -6.57 7.42 -10.21
C ASN A 63 -6.37 8.91 -9.87
N ARG A 64 -6.10 9.22 -8.60
CA ARG A 64 -5.85 10.56 -8.07
C ARG A 64 -4.55 10.58 -7.27
N GLU A 65 -4.02 11.78 -7.06
CA GLU A 65 -2.75 12.01 -6.34
C GLU A 65 -2.76 11.47 -4.89
N ASP A 66 -3.93 11.50 -4.25
CA ASP A 66 -4.18 11.01 -2.89
C ASP A 66 -4.55 9.53 -2.84
N GLU A 67 -4.49 8.82 -3.96
CA GLU A 67 -4.89 7.41 -4.06
C GLU A 67 -3.73 6.48 -4.44
N VAL A 68 -3.88 5.21 -4.08
CA VAL A 68 -2.91 4.15 -4.35
C VAL A 68 -3.64 2.85 -4.76
N LYS A 69 -2.99 2.06 -5.60
CA LYS A 69 -3.46 0.75 -6.07
C LYS A 69 -2.43 -0.32 -5.81
N ILE A 70 -2.87 -1.56 -5.59
CA ILE A 70 -1.95 -2.71 -5.54
C ILE A 70 -1.41 -3.03 -6.94
N THR A 71 -0.19 -3.58 -7.01
CA THR A 71 0.32 -4.21 -8.24
C THR A 71 0.05 -5.72 -8.22
N TYR A 72 -0.02 -6.32 -9.40
CA TYR A 72 -0.17 -7.77 -9.57
C TYR A 72 1.02 -8.57 -9.02
N GLU A 73 2.19 -7.92 -8.87
CA GLU A 73 3.47 -8.58 -8.59
C GLU A 73 3.56 -9.27 -7.23
N TRP A 74 2.74 -8.93 -6.23
CA TRP A 74 2.79 -9.64 -4.94
C TRP A 74 2.05 -10.99 -4.94
N LYS A 75 1.01 -11.17 -5.78
CA LYS A 75 0.27 -12.45 -5.84
C LYS A 75 1.14 -13.59 -6.38
N HIS A 76 2.18 -13.26 -7.15
CA HIS A 76 3.09 -14.21 -7.81
C HIS A 76 4.51 -14.25 -7.22
N LYS A 77 4.90 -13.29 -6.38
CA LYS A 77 6.20 -13.33 -5.68
C LYS A 77 6.30 -14.47 -4.65
N LYS A 78 5.19 -15.12 -4.26
CA LYS A 78 5.20 -16.35 -3.42
C LYS A 78 5.52 -17.65 -4.18
N SER A 79 5.68 -17.63 -5.51
CA SER A 79 5.91 -18.85 -6.32
C SER A 79 7.33 -19.01 -6.88
N LYS A 80 8.31 -18.25 -6.38
CA LYS A 80 9.73 -18.55 -6.60
C LYS A 80 10.41 -18.85 -5.26
N SER A 81 10.12 -20.02 -4.72
CA SER A 81 10.97 -20.73 -3.76
C SER A 81 11.23 -22.11 -4.32
#